data_AF-A0A8J0T652-F1
#
_entry.id   AF-A0A8J0T652-F1
#
_cell.length_a   1.000
_cell.length_b   1.000
_cell.length_c   1.000
_cell.angle_alpha   90.00
_cell.angle_beta   90.00
_cell.angle_gamma   90.00
#
_symmetry.space_group_name_H-M   'P 1'
#
loop_
_entity.id
_entity.type
_entity.pdbx_description
1 polymer ?
#
loop_
_entity_poly.entity_id
_entity_poly.type
_entity_poly.pdbx_seq_one_letter_code
_entity_poly.pdbx_strand_id
1 'polypeptide(L)'
;MRNKVGLGGATGPTNSNEYLLLRFCGCRNPEAPPSRSYPHHSKSKASRLPPVVTVTSAFFRMSSTVIQSFASTAVRSGFIPFSRVLAQWMFRASTPCSSHSMATLNQMHRAGKPKPDPPKLGPTFGCPQLKGVVLKTMIRKPKKPNSANRKCARVRLSNGKEVICFIPGEGHNLQEHNIVLVEGGRTQDLPGVKLKIVRGKYDCAHVKKKK
;
A
#
# COMPACT_ATOMS: atom_id res chain seq x y z
N MET A 1 -25.40 56.44 -9.30
CA MET A 1 -24.53 55.33 -9.72
C MET A 1 -23.16 55.45 -9.07
N ARG A 2 -22.93 54.74 -7.96
CA ARG A 2 -21.65 54.17 -7.49
C ARG A 2 -21.89 53.57 -6.11
N ASN A 3 -21.86 52.23 -6.06
CA ASN A 3 -22.20 51.42 -4.91
C ASN A 3 -21.14 51.55 -3.80
N LYS A 4 -21.57 51.88 -2.58
CA LYS A 4 -20.79 51.66 -1.35
C LYS A 4 -20.92 50.20 -0.96
N VAL A 5 -19.81 49.47 -0.99
CA VAL A 5 -19.71 48.11 -0.46
C VAL A 5 -19.61 48.20 1.06
N GLY A 6 -20.61 47.70 1.78
CA GLY A 6 -20.60 47.63 3.24
C GLY A 6 -19.63 46.55 3.71
N LEU A 7 -18.71 46.94 4.60
CA LEU A 7 -17.90 46.04 5.41
C LEU A 7 -18.83 45.36 6.44
N GLY A 8 -19.12 44.08 6.24
CA GLY A 8 -19.87 43.23 7.17
C GLY A 8 -18.92 42.45 8.07
N GLY A 9 -19.20 42.51 9.37
CA GLY A 9 -18.29 42.15 10.47
C GLY A 9 -17.83 40.70 10.54
N ALA A 10 -16.61 40.54 11.05
CA ALA A 10 -16.08 39.30 11.57
C ALA A 10 -16.84 38.91 12.84
N THR A 11 -17.70 37.90 12.76
CA THR A 11 -18.24 37.22 13.94
C THR A 11 -17.19 36.26 14.47
N GLY A 12 -16.54 36.64 15.57
CA GLY A 12 -15.63 35.76 16.31
C GLY A 12 -16.38 34.62 17.01
N PRO A 13 -15.74 33.46 17.23
CA PRO A 13 -16.37 32.34 17.94
C PRO A 13 -16.54 32.66 19.44
N THR A 14 -17.79 32.60 19.90
CA THR A 14 -18.25 32.93 21.26
C THR A 14 -18.16 31.75 22.24
N ASN A 15 -17.06 30.99 22.27
CA ASN A 15 -16.92 29.93 23.26
C ASN A 15 -15.51 29.82 23.83
N SER A 16 -15.39 30.15 25.11
CA SER A 16 -14.14 30.15 25.90
C SER A 16 -13.53 28.77 26.11
N ASN A 17 -14.16 27.69 25.63
CA ASN A 17 -13.62 26.33 25.65
C ASN A 17 -12.89 25.90 24.37
N GLU A 18 -12.91 26.68 23.28
CA GLU A 18 -12.13 26.36 22.07
C GLU A 18 -10.65 26.75 22.16
N TYR A 19 -10.30 27.72 23.02
CA TYR A 19 -8.92 28.22 23.11
C TYR A 19 -8.00 27.37 24.01
N LEU A 20 -8.55 26.54 24.89
CA LEU A 20 -7.75 25.73 25.83
C LEU A 20 -7.39 24.34 25.29
N LEU A 21 -8.14 23.78 24.34
CA LEU A 21 -7.83 22.47 23.75
C LEU A 21 -6.75 22.53 22.65
N LEU A 22 -6.47 23.72 22.12
CA LEU A 22 -5.43 23.95 21.11
C LEU A 22 -4.03 24.19 21.72
N ARG A 23 -3.90 24.26 23.05
CA ARG A 23 -2.61 24.46 23.74
C ARG A 23 -1.95 23.20 24.31
N PHE A 24 -2.60 22.02 24.24
CA PHE A 24 -2.03 20.77 24.77
C PHE A 24 -1.80 19.65 23.74
N CYS A 25 -2.25 19.77 22.49
CA CYS A 25 -1.68 18.95 21.44
C CYS A 25 -0.44 19.64 20.89
N GLY A 26 0.74 19.03 21.07
CA GLY A 26 1.97 19.34 20.31
C GLY A 26 1.86 19.02 18.82
N CYS A 27 0.73 19.34 18.22
CA CYS A 27 0.41 19.25 16.82
C CYS A 27 1.08 20.44 16.11
N ARG A 28 2.38 20.33 15.79
CA ARG A 28 3.05 21.28 14.90
C ARG A 28 2.28 21.33 13.58
N ASN A 29 1.97 22.54 13.12
CA ASN A 29 1.50 22.83 11.77
C ASN A 29 2.29 22.00 10.74
N PRO A 30 1.64 21.36 9.75
CA PRO A 30 2.35 20.81 8.61
C PRO A 30 2.66 21.93 7.62
N GLU A 31 3.45 22.92 8.03
CA GLU A 31 4.21 23.67 7.05
C GLU A 31 5.35 22.78 6.57
N ALA A 32 5.38 22.56 5.26
CA ALA A 32 6.34 21.70 4.60
C ALA A 32 7.77 22.11 4.99
N PRO A 33 8.62 21.17 5.46
CA PRO A 33 10.03 21.49 5.65
C PRO A 33 10.70 21.74 4.29
N PRO A 34 11.65 22.70 4.19
CA PRO A 34 12.37 22.96 2.96
C PRO A 34 13.10 21.70 2.48
N SER A 35 13.10 21.51 1.16
CA SER A 35 13.73 20.43 0.44
C SER A 35 15.21 20.25 0.83
N ARG A 36 15.46 19.38 1.81
CA ARG A 36 16.81 18.84 2.03
C ARG A 36 17.04 17.76 0.98
N SER A 37 17.84 18.12 -0.02
CA SER A 37 18.43 17.21 -0.99
C SER A 37 19.16 16.09 -0.24
N TYR A 38 18.57 14.88 -0.22
CA TYR A 38 19.28 13.69 0.22
C TYR A 38 20.23 13.25 -0.91
N PRO A 39 21.50 12.92 -0.61
CA PRO A 39 22.37 12.33 -1.60
C PRO A 39 21.77 11.00 -2.08
N HIS A 40 21.45 10.93 -3.37
CA HIS A 40 21.06 9.70 -4.04
C HIS A 40 22.26 8.74 -4.03
N HIS A 41 22.34 7.87 -3.02
CA HIS A 41 23.22 6.71 -3.10
C HIS A 41 22.55 5.68 -4.02
N SER A 42 22.98 5.65 -5.28
CA SER A 42 22.57 4.68 -6.29
C SER A 42 22.94 3.26 -5.84
N LYS A 43 22.02 2.56 -5.18
CA LYS A 43 22.10 1.10 -5.05
C LYS A 43 21.61 0.50 -6.35
N SER A 44 22.54 0.05 -7.19
CA SER A 44 22.29 -0.78 -8.36
C SER A 44 21.67 -2.11 -7.90
N LYS A 45 20.34 -2.18 -7.86
CA LYS A 45 19.62 -3.45 -7.80
C LYS A 45 19.66 -4.07 -9.20
N ALA A 46 20.58 -5.00 -9.39
CA ALA A 46 20.52 -5.93 -10.52
C ALA A 46 19.32 -6.88 -10.32
N SER A 47 18.14 -6.48 -10.79
CA SER A 47 17.01 -7.38 -11.00
C SER A 47 16.95 -7.72 -12.49
N ARG A 48 17.52 -8.89 -12.85
CA ARG A 48 17.24 -9.52 -14.13
C ARG A 48 15.81 -10.06 -14.08
N LEU A 49 14.91 -9.47 -14.86
CA LEU A 49 13.66 -10.11 -15.27
C LEU A 49 13.82 -10.56 -16.73
N PRO A 50 13.33 -11.76 -17.11
CA PRO A 50 13.45 -12.29 -18.48
C PRO A 50 12.52 -11.56 -19.47
N PRO A 51 12.84 -11.55 -20.77
CA PRO A 51 12.07 -10.81 -21.77
C PRO A 51 10.69 -11.43 -22.04
N VAL A 52 9.66 -10.58 -21.98
CA VAL A 52 8.30 -10.83 -22.45
C VAL A 52 8.29 -10.62 -23.97
N VAL A 53 7.93 -11.66 -24.71
CA VAL A 53 7.72 -11.60 -26.17
C VAL A 53 6.42 -10.86 -26.48
N THR A 54 6.53 -9.88 -27.35
CA THR A 54 5.46 -9.02 -27.87
C THR A 54 4.50 -9.83 -28.75
N VAL A 55 3.23 -9.89 -28.37
CA VAL A 55 2.14 -10.35 -29.23
C VAL A 55 1.69 -9.17 -30.08
N THR A 56 2.05 -9.16 -31.37
CA THR A 56 1.47 -8.23 -32.35
C THR A 56 0.24 -8.87 -32.99
N SER A 57 -0.85 -8.12 -32.93
CA SER A 57 -2.15 -8.39 -33.55
C SER A 57 -2.11 -8.33 -35.08
N ALA A 58 -2.75 -9.27 -35.75
CA ALA A 58 -3.31 -9.06 -37.08
C ALA A 58 -4.61 -9.89 -37.22
N PHE A 59 -5.73 -9.20 -37.14
CA PHE A 59 -7.02 -9.63 -37.68
C PHE A 59 -7.02 -9.32 -39.18
N PHE A 60 -7.29 -10.29 -40.06
CA PHE A 60 -8.14 -10.08 -41.24
C PHE A 60 -8.62 -11.41 -41.85
N ARG A 61 -9.93 -11.42 -42.16
CA ARG A 61 -10.73 -12.45 -42.86
C ARG A 61 -10.12 -12.88 -44.19
N MET A 62 -10.29 -14.16 -44.57
CA MET A 62 -11.12 -14.52 -45.73
C MET A 62 -11.47 -16.03 -45.79
N SER A 63 -12.62 -16.29 -46.38
CA SER A 63 -13.37 -17.54 -46.44
C SER A 63 -12.90 -18.51 -47.53
N SER A 64 -13.24 -19.79 -47.32
CA SER A 64 -13.76 -20.77 -48.30
C SER A 64 -12.88 -21.28 -49.45
N THR A 65 -13.10 -22.56 -49.80
CA THR A 65 -12.72 -23.28 -51.03
C THR A 65 -11.25 -23.76 -51.08
N VAL A 66 -10.84 -24.94 -51.55
CA VAL A 66 -11.43 -26.22 -52.02
C VAL A 66 -10.22 -27.04 -52.52
N ILE A 67 -10.19 -28.35 -52.23
CA ILE A 67 -9.73 -29.46 -53.11
C ILE A 67 -8.22 -29.64 -53.49
N GLN A 68 -7.72 -30.87 -53.21
CA GLN A 68 -6.71 -31.70 -53.91
C GLN A 68 -5.27 -31.16 -54.04
N SER A 69 -4.19 -31.94 -54.19
CA SER A 69 -3.79 -33.36 -54.13
C SER A 69 -2.27 -33.34 -54.39
N PHE A 70 -1.63 -34.52 -54.36
CA PHE A 70 -0.31 -34.83 -54.91
C PHE A 70 0.89 -34.81 -53.95
N ALA A 71 1.13 -36.02 -53.42
CA ALA A 71 2.34 -36.82 -53.68
C ALA A 71 3.72 -36.29 -53.25
N SER A 72 4.32 -37.10 -52.35
CA SER A 72 5.71 -37.57 -52.41
C SER A 72 6.84 -36.54 -52.25
N THR A 73 7.49 -36.55 -51.08
CA THR A 73 8.97 -36.58 -50.91
C THR A 73 9.23 -36.98 -49.44
N ALA A 74 9.44 -38.26 -49.19
CA ALA A 74 10.75 -38.85 -48.91
C ALA A 74 11.46 -38.33 -47.63
N VAL A 75 11.46 -39.20 -46.61
CA VAL A 75 12.59 -39.58 -45.74
C VAL A 75 13.52 -38.46 -45.27
N ARG A 76 13.44 -38.14 -43.96
CA ARG A 76 14.60 -38.01 -43.04
C ARG A 76 14.09 -37.80 -41.62
N SER A 77 13.77 -38.90 -40.94
CA SER A 77 13.65 -38.93 -39.48
C SER A 77 15.04 -38.74 -38.86
N GLY A 78 15.36 -37.50 -38.50
CA GLY A 78 16.52 -37.18 -37.68
C GLY A 78 16.29 -37.66 -36.25
N PHE A 79 16.85 -38.82 -35.95
CA PHE A 79 16.98 -39.39 -34.61
C PHE A 79 17.85 -38.44 -33.76
N ILE A 80 17.25 -37.71 -32.80
CA ILE A 80 18.00 -36.89 -31.86
C ILE A 80 18.70 -37.85 -30.88
N PRO A 81 20.05 -37.87 -30.81
CA PRO A 81 20.75 -38.80 -29.91
C PRO A 81 20.49 -38.43 -28.44
N PHE A 82 20.01 -39.41 -27.69
CA PHE A 82 19.65 -39.37 -26.27
C PHE A 82 20.84 -39.05 -25.33
N SER A 83 22.05 -38.88 -25.84
CA SER A 83 23.27 -38.61 -25.05
C SER A 83 23.49 -37.13 -24.69
N ARG A 84 22.66 -36.19 -25.18
CA ARG A 84 22.80 -34.75 -24.88
C ARG A 84 21.90 -34.20 -23.78
N VAL A 85 21.06 -35.03 -23.14
CA VAL A 85 20.18 -34.59 -22.04
C VAL A 85 20.80 -34.84 -20.65
N LEU A 86 21.78 -35.73 -20.53
CA LEU A 86 22.43 -36.04 -19.24
C LEU A 86 23.57 -35.07 -18.87
N ALA A 87 24.25 -34.48 -19.85
CA ALA A 87 25.42 -33.62 -19.60
C ALA A 87 25.05 -32.19 -19.12
N GLN A 88 23.79 -31.77 -19.23
CA GLN A 88 23.33 -30.47 -18.72
C GLN A 88 23.01 -30.50 -17.22
N TRP A 89 22.89 -31.69 -16.61
CA TRP A 89 22.50 -31.88 -15.21
C TRP A 89 23.66 -32.10 -14.23
N MET A 90 24.90 -32.27 -14.72
CA MET A 90 26.07 -32.51 -13.86
C MET A 90 26.95 -31.27 -13.63
N PHE A 91 26.61 -30.10 -14.16
CA PHE A 91 27.42 -28.88 -14.02
C PHE A 91 26.65 -27.71 -13.42
N ARG A 92 25.88 -27.94 -12.35
CA ARG A 92 25.23 -26.87 -11.56
C ARG A 92 25.15 -27.15 -10.05
N ALA A 93 26.12 -27.91 -9.51
CA ALA A 93 26.21 -28.20 -8.09
C ALA A 93 27.54 -27.69 -7.51
N SER A 94 27.73 -26.37 -7.50
CA SER A 94 28.71 -25.70 -6.63
C SER A 94 28.48 -24.20 -6.69
N THR A 95 27.43 -23.72 -6.04
CA THR A 95 27.47 -22.32 -5.57
C THR A 95 28.35 -22.34 -4.32
N PRO A 96 29.52 -21.67 -4.30
CA PRO A 96 30.31 -21.59 -3.10
C PRO A 96 29.47 -20.89 -2.05
N CYS A 97 29.21 -21.60 -0.94
CA CYS A 97 28.72 -21.00 0.29
C CYS A 97 29.66 -19.84 0.61
N SER A 98 29.14 -18.61 0.57
CA SER A 98 29.92 -17.40 0.86
C SER A 98 30.40 -17.49 2.31
N SER A 99 31.66 -17.92 2.46
CA SER A 99 32.39 -17.81 3.71
C SER A 99 32.49 -16.32 4.04
N HIS A 100 31.80 -15.92 5.11
CA HIS A 100 31.93 -14.57 5.63
C HIS A 100 33.37 -14.42 6.12
N SER A 101 34.21 -13.71 5.36
CA SER A 101 35.49 -13.26 5.89
C SER A 101 35.19 -12.35 7.07
N MET A 102 35.71 -12.71 8.24
CA MET A 102 35.59 -11.87 9.43
C MET A 102 36.21 -10.51 9.12
N ALA A 103 35.47 -9.44 9.39
CA ALA A 103 35.97 -8.09 9.21
C ALA A 103 37.19 -7.85 10.10
N THR A 104 38.20 -7.18 9.57
CA THR A 104 39.43 -6.91 10.33
C THR A 104 39.20 -5.82 11.38
N LEU A 105 40.02 -5.80 12.44
CA LEU A 105 39.93 -4.79 13.49
C LEU A 105 40.02 -3.36 12.92
N ASN A 106 40.87 -3.15 11.91
CA ASN A 106 41.00 -1.85 11.22
C ASN A 106 39.75 -1.49 10.42
N GLN A 107 39.07 -2.46 9.81
CA GLN A 107 37.78 -2.23 9.13
C GLN A 107 36.69 -1.86 10.14
N MET A 108 36.64 -2.53 11.28
CA MET A 108 35.70 -2.20 12.36
C MET A 108 35.98 -0.83 12.97
N HIS A 109 37.25 -0.49 13.20
CA HIS A 109 37.65 0.82 13.73
C HIS A 109 37.27 1.96 12.78
N ARG A 110 37.43 1.77 11.46
CA ARG A 110 37.01 2.75 10.43
C ARG A 110 35.50 2.85 10.27
N ALA A 111 34.78 1.72 10.34
CA ALA A 111 33.33 1.69 10.20
C ALA A 111 32.60 2.25 11.44
N GLY A 112 33.23 2.18 12.60
CA GLY A 112 32.63 2.57 13.87
C GLY A 112 31.46 1.65 14.25
N LYS A 113 30.71 2.05 15.28
CA LYS A 113 29.51 1.30 15.69
C LYS A 113 28.42 1.45 14.62
N PRO A 114 27.83 0.35 14.12
CA PRO A 114 26.73 0.46 13.18
C PRO A 114 25.57 1.19 13.84
N LYS A 115 25.11 2.26 13.19
CA LYS A 115 23.95 3.02 13.68
C LYS A 115 22.67 2.20 13.39
N PRO A 116 21.74 2.10 14.35
CA PRO A 116 20.46 1.47 14.08
C PRO A 116 19.70 2.27 13.02
N ASP A 117 18.96 1.58 12.16
CA ASP A 117 18.06 2.23 11.20
C ASP A 117 16.99 3.04 11.95
N PRO A 118 16.61 4.23 11.45
CA PRO A 118 15.56 5.02 12.06
C PRO A 118 14.22 4.26 12.01
N PRO A 119 13.35 4.42 13.03
CA PRO A 119 12.06 3.74 13.07
C PRO A 119 11.17 4.21 11.90
N LYS A 120 10.50 3.26 11.26
CA LYS A 120 9.58 3.55 10.16
C LYS A 120 8.27 4.15 10.70
N LEU A 121 7.76 5.16 10.02
CA LEU A 121 6.47 5.77 10.37
C LEU A 121 5.32 4.75 10.25
N GLY A 122 4.42 4.81 11.22
CA GLY A 122 3.22 3.98 11.27
C GLY A 122 2.16 4.38 10.22
N PRO A 123 1.00 3.69 10.21
CA PRO A 123 -0.10 3.97 9.28
C PRO A 123 -0.71 5.38 9.46
N THR A 124 -0.53 5.98 10.64
CA THR A 124 -1.01 7.30 11.02
C THR A 124 0.03 8.41 10.79
N PHE A 125 1.14 8.11 10.11
CA PHE A 125 2.21 9.08 9.78
C PHE A 125 2.82 9.82 10.99
N GLY A 126 2.81 9.21 12.17
CA GLY A 126 3.35 9.81 13.41
C GLY A 126 2.31 10.59 14.23
N CYS A 127 1.11 10.82 13.71
CA CYS A 127 0.01 11.41 14.49
C CYS A 127 -0.72 10.33 15.31
N PRO A 128 -1.33 10.66 16.47
CA PRO A 128 -2.13 9.71 17.25
C PRO A 128 -3.44 9.36 16.55
N GLN A 129 -4.17 10.37 16.08
CA GLN A 129 -5.40 10.22 15.29
C GLN A 129 -5.39 11.14 14.06
N LEU A 130 -6.20 10.79 13.07
CA LEU A 130 -6.41 11.56 11.84
C LEU A 130 -7.90 11.72 11.58
N LYS A 131 -8.31 12.89 11.11
CA LYS A 131 -9.67 13.13 10.61
C LYS A 131 -9.78 12.59 9.19
N GLY A 132 -10.95 12.07 8.82
CA GLY A 132 -11.20 11.63 7.46
C GLY A 132 -12.68 11.66 7.07
N VAL A 133 -12.93 11.56 5.78
CA VAL A 133 -14.26 11.48 5.17
C VAL A 133 -14.46 10.09 4.61
N VAL A 134 -15.60 9.46 4.89
CA VAL A 134 -15.94 8.14 4.37
C VAL A 134 -16.30 8.24 2.89
N LEU A 135 -15.63 7.43 2.07
CA LEU A 135 -15.93 7.29 0.65
C LEU A 135 -16.98 6.21 0.42
N LYS A 136 -16.77 5.01 0.99
CA LYS A 136 -17.77 3.94 0.94
C LYS A 136 -17.63 2.96 2.10
N THR A 137 -18.75 2.45 2.57
CA THR A 137 -18.79 1.33 3.52
C THR A 137 -18.72 -0.01 2.79
N MET A 138 -17.94 -0.96 3.30
CA MET A 138 -17.80 -2.28 2.69
C MET A 138 -17.61 -3.37 3.73
N ILE A 139 -17.97 -4.59 3.36
CA ILE A 139 -17.75 -5.78 4.17
C ILE A 139 -16.56 -6.54 3.59
N ARG A 140 -15.60 -6.91 4.43
CA ARG A 140 -14.46 -7.76 4.05
C ARG A 140 -14.48 -9.07 4.82
N LYS A 141 -14.15 -10.16 4.13
CA LYS A 141 -13.94 -11.47 4.74
C LYS A 141 -12.54 -11.51 5.39
N PRO A 142 -12.42 -12.11 6.58
CA PRO A 142 -11.14 -12.28 7.27
C PRO A 142 -10.26 -13.32 6.56
N LYS A 143 -8.98 -13.41 6.97
CA LYS A 143 -8.12 -14.55 6.64
C LYS A 143 -8.67 -15.84 7.26
N LYS A 144 -8.50 -16.98 6.57
CA LYS A 144 -8.64 -18.32 7.17
C LYS A 144 -7.70 -18.39 8.39
N PRO A 145 -8.10 -18.90 9.57
CA PRO A 145 -9.15 -19.87 9.89
C PRO A 145 -10.55 -19.30 10.16
N ASN A 146 -10.69 -17.97 10.22
CA ASN A 146 -11.93 -17.34 10.65
C ASN A 146 -12.90 -17.18 9.46
N SER A 147 -14.21 -17.22 9.74
CA SER A 147 -15.26 -16.99 8.75
C SER A 147 -16.30 -16.01 9.33
N ALA A 148 -16.19 -14.74 8.96
CA ALA A 148 -17.12 -13.70 9.44
C ALA A 148 -17.21 -12.56 8.44
N ASN A 149 -18.19 -11.67 8.65
CA ASN A 149 -18.32 -10.43 7.89
C ASN A 149 -17.79 -9.28 8.74
N ARG A 150 -16.61 -8.74 8.39
CA ARG A 150 -16.02 -7.60 9.09
C ARG A 150 -16.42 -6.29 8.41
N LYS A 151 -17.02 -5.40 9.19
CA LYS A 151 -17.49 -4.08 8.72
C LYS A 151 -16.29 -3.14 8.59
N CYS A 152 -16.07 -2.62 7.39
CA CYS A 152 -14.96 -1.73 7.06
C CYS A 152 -15.48 -0.49 6.32
N ALA A 153 -14.68 0.56 6.29
CA ALA A 153 -14.95 1.75 5.47
C ALA A 153 -13.69 2.14 4.70
N ARG A 154 -13.85 2.56 3.45
CA ARG A 154 -12.83 3.34 2.74
C ARG A 154 -12.97 4.79 3.19
N VAL A 155 -11.88 5.35 3.67
CA VAL A 155 -11.82 6.71 4.24
C VAL A 155 -10.71 7.46 3.54
N ARG A 156 -11.00 8.69 3.12
CA ARG A 156 -9.98 9.66 2.68
C ARG A 156 -9.54 10.46 3.90
N LEU A 157 -8.28 10.29 4.29
CA LEU A 157 -7.69 11.01 5.42
C LEU A 157 -7.45 12.48 5.05
N SER A 158 -7.30 13.34 6.05
CA SER A 158 -6.85 14.73 5.90
C SER A 158 -5.55 14.85 5.10
N ASN A 159 -4.69 13.84 5.17
CA ASN A 159 -3.42 13.77 4.43
C ASN A 159 -3.60 13.44 2.93
N GLY A 160 -4.83 13.38 2.44
CA GLY A 160 -5.19 13.06 1.05
C GLY A 160 -5.15 11.58 0.69
N LYS A 161 -4.61 10.72 1.56
CA LYS A 161 -4.48 9.28 1.32
C LYS A 161 -5.78 8.54 1.58
N GLU A 162 -6.11 7.64 0.68
CA GLU A 162 -7.24 6.72 0.83
C GLU A 162 -6.79 5.44 1.53
N VAL A 163 -7.51 5.08 2.58
CA VAL A 163 -7.21 3.94 3.43
C VAL A 163 -8.47 3.16 3.74
N ILE A 164 -8.32 1.86 4.02
CA ILE A 164 -9.41 1.05 4.58
C ILE A 164 -9.26 1.03 6.10
N CYS A 165 -10.33 1.43 6.79
CA CYS A 165 -10.42 1.43 8.23
C CYS A 165 -11.43 0.38 8.70
N PHE A 166 -11.16 -0.25 9.84
CA PHE A 166 -12.09 -1.15 10.51
C PHE A 166 -13.07 -0.38 11.40
N ILE A 167 -14.34 -0.78 11.38
CA ILE A 167 -15.38 -0.21 12.24
C ILE A 167 -15.55 -1.14 13.45
N PRO A 168 -15.17 -0.73 14.67
CA PRO A 168 -15.31 -1.57 15.85
C PRO A 168 -16.76 -1.60 16.36
N GLY A 169 -17.10 -2.65 17.12
CA GLY A 169 -18.41 -2.84 17.75
C GLY A 169 -19.49 -3.38 16.81
N GLU A 170 -20.72 -3.38 17.31
CA GLU A 170 -21.89 -3.91 16.62
C GLU A 170 -22.72 -2.79 15.97
N GLY A 171 -23.09 -2.98 14.71
CA GLY A 171 -23.85 -1.99 13.93
C GLY A 171 -23.08 -0.69 13.66
N HIS A 172 -23.39 0.02 12.58
CA HIS A 172 -22.94 1.39 12.35
C HIS A 172 -23.95 2.14 11.50
N ASN A 173 -24.00 3.46 11.66
CA ASN A 173 -24.82 4.36 10.85
C ASN A 173 -23.95 5.21 9.90
N LEU A 174 -22.75 4.73 9.56
CA LEU A 174 -21.86 5.44 8.64
C LEU A 174 -22.37 5.31 7.22
N GLN A 175 -22.49 6.45 6.58
CA GLN A 175 -22.83 6.60 5.17
C GLN A 175 -21.65 7.27 4.45
N GLU A 176 -21.79 7.42 3.14
CA GLU A 176 -20.84 8.19 2.34
C GLU A 176 -20.85 9.66 2.79
N HIS A 177 -19.71 10.34 2.72
CA HIS A 177 -19.48 11.72 3.16
C HIS A 177 -19.50 11.98 4.67
N ASN A 178 -19.81 10.97 5.50
CA ASN A 178 -19.68 11.12 6.94
C ASN A 178 -18.22 11.39 7.34
N ILE A 179 -18.06 12.21 8.37
CA ILE A 179 -16.79 12.57 8.97
C ILE A 179 -16.50 11.61 10.13
N VAL A 180 -15.27 11.09 10.16
CA VAL A 180 -14.84 10.11 11.17
C VAL A 180 -13.45 10.46 11.71
N LEU A 181 -13.21 10.03 12.95
CA LEU A 181 -11.88 10.04 13.56
C LEU A 181 -11.26 8.65 13.43
N VAL A 182 -10.03 8.59 12.93
CA VAL A 182 -9.31 7.35 12.68
C VAL A 182 -8.08 7.30 13.59
N GLU A 183 -7.86 6.15 14.21
CA GLU A 183 -6.72 5.86 15.07
C GLU A 183 -5.88 4.70 14.53
N GLY A 184 -4.64 4.62 15.01
CA GLY A 184 -3.75 3.50 14.74
C GLY A 184 -4.26 2.23 15.41
N GLY A 185 -4.43 1.15 14.65
CA GLY A 185 -4.87 -0.13 15.20
C GLY A 185 -4.98 -1.21 14.15
N ARG A 186 -4.11 -2.21 14.21
CA ARG A 186 -4.19 -3.34 13.29
C ARG A 186 -5.37 -4.23 13.66
N THR A 187 -6.18 -4.58 12.66
CA THR A 187 -7.16 -5.66 12.79
C THR A 187 -6.49 -6.96 12.38
N GLN A 188 -6.33 -7.89 13.33
CA GLN A 188 -5.53 -9.11 13.14
C GLN A 188 -6.07 -10.02 12.03
N ASP A 189 -7.38 -9.99 11.83
CA ASP A 189 -8.09 -10.82 10.86
C ASP A 189 -7.96 -10.34 9.42
N LEU A 190 -7.86 -9.03 9.21
CA LEU A 190 -7.97 -8.41 7.89
C LEU A 190 -6.58 -8.04 7.36
N PRO A 191 -6.16 -8.59 6.21
CA PRO A 191 -4.92 -8.17 5.60
C PRO A 191 -5.03 -6.70 5.13
N GLY A 192 -4.00 -5.91 5.40
CA GLY A 192 -3.90 -4.52 4.97
C GLY A 192 -4.71 -3.50 5.77
N VAL A 193 -5.55 -3.91 6.73
CA VAL A 193 -6.33 -2.98 7.57
C VAL A 193 -5.56 -2.67 8.86
N LYS A 194 -4.89 -1.51 8.86
CA LYS A 194 -4.01 -1.06 9.95
C LYS A 194 -4.60 0.07 10.79
N LEU A 195 -5.80 0.54 10.43
CA LEU A 195 -6.47 1.69 11.02
C LEU A 195 -7.86 1.29 11.52
N LYS A 196 -8.26 1.89 12.64
CA LYS A 196 -9.59 1.70 13.26
C LYS A 196 -10.29 3.05 13.36
N ILE A 197 -11.61 3.03 13.27
CA ILE A 197 -12.43 4.21 13.51
C ILE A 197 -12.77 4.30 14.99
N VAL A 198 -12.60 5.48 15.58
CA VAL A 198 -12.94 5.76 16.98
C VAL A 198 -14.45 5.89 17.13
N ARG A 199 -15.03 5.27 18.15
CA ARG A 199 -16.45 5.40 18.49
C ARG A 199 -16.69 6.56 19.44
N GLY A 200 -17.84 7.21 19.32
CA GLY A 200 -18.22 8.35 20.16
C GLY A 200 -17.70 9.71 19.68
N LYS A 201 -17.21 9.80 18.43
CA LYS A 201 -16.68 11.05 17.87
C LYS A 201 -17.14 11.28 16.43
N TYR A 202 -17.45 12.53 16.10
CA TYR A 202 -18.07 12.94 14.84
C TYR A 202 -19.34 12.12 14.57
N ASP A 203 -19.51 11.59 13.36
CA ASP A 203 -20.72 10.86 12.96
C ASP A 203 -20.73 9.40 13.46
N CYS A 204 -19.65 8.94 14.12
CA CYS A 204 -19.60 7.64 14.77
C CYS A 204 -20.24 7.68 16.15
N ALA A 205 -21.54 7.43 16.21
CA ALA A 205 -22.25 7.25 17.47
C ALA A 205 -21.75 6.05 18.29
N HIS A 206 -21.99 6.11 19.61
CA HIS A 206 -21.75 5.02 20.55
C HIS A 206 -22.60 3.78 20.22
N VAL A 207 -22.10 2.59 20.61
CA VAL A 207 -22.84 1.33 20.42
C VAL A 207 -24.03 1.29 21.38
N LYS A 208 -25.23 1.05 20.85
CA LYS A 208 -26.43 0.89 21.68
C LYS A 208 -26.36 -0.45 22.41
N LYS A 209 -26.51 -0.45 23.74
CA LYS A 209 -26.66 -1.69 24.52
C LYS A 209 -27.99 -2.34 24.17
N LYS A 210 -27.97 -3.61 23.81
CA LYS A 210 -29.16 -4.46 23.75
C LYS A 210 -29.23 -5.23 25.07
N LYS A 211 -30.39 -5.17 25.73
CA LYS A 211 -30.67 -5.96 26.93
C LYS A 211 -31.07 -7.37 26.52
#